data_AF-A0A6I5NTS0-F1
#
_entry.id   AF-A0A6I5NTS0-F1
#
_cell.length_a   1.000
_cell.length_b   1.000
_cell.length_c   1.000
_cell.angle_alpha   90.00
_cell.angle_beta   90.00
_cell.angle_gamma   90.00
#
_symmetry.space_group_name_H-M   'P 1'
#
loop_
_entity.id
_entity.type
_entity.pdbx_description
1 polymer ?
#
loop_
_entity_poly.entity_id
_entity_poly.type
_entity_poly.pdbx_seq_one_letter_code
_entity_poly.pdbx_strand_id
1 'polypeptide(L)'
;MMRLWKTLQQRTPLGLLQLKHDPIRLLTAIAGITFADILIFMQLGFADALYKSNTQYPRALQTDLVLISSEAKNFGQLSSFTRRRLYQALDVPGVVSTDALYLGSVTWRNPQTDKEASMLLIGQNPERPAFELPVVNEQLDTVLLPDTVLFDRAARGDYSQVIEAIEQGGRVTTEIGTRTITVGGLFEVGASFGDDGALITSDQNFLLLSPQREPGTVSIGLIELAPDADWETTQTALRDRLPKDVHVFTHEEYVDFELNDIQGESPIGVVFGMGSAMGFIVGVVIVYQVLSTDVNSHLGEYATFRAMGYRNSYLLGIVFEEALILSILGFVPGLVVSLGIYQLASIATALPMVMTVGRAAGVFVLTFVMCGGSGAIATRRLQAADPADIF
;
A
#
# COMPACT_ATOMS: atom_id res chain seq x y z
N MET A 1 33.45 -1.78 -24.17
CA MET A 1 32.05 -1.32 -24.39
C MET A 1 31.80 -0.75 -25.79
N MET A 2 32.61 0.17 -26.34
CA MET A 2 32.38 0.78 -27.68
C MET A 2 32.35 -0.19 -28.87
N ARG A 3 33.11 -1.31 -28.85
CA ARG A 3 33.06 -2.32 -29.94
C ARG A 3 31.76 -3.12 -29.95
N LEU A 4 31.24 -3.49 -28.77
CA LEU A 4 29.96 -4.21 -28.61
C LEU A 4 28.80 -3.38 -29.15
N TRP A 5 28.76 -2.08 -28.83
CA TRP A 5 27.74 -1.14 -29.31
C TRP A 5 27.75 -0.97 -30.83
N LYS A 6 28.94 -0.88 -31.45
CA LYS A 6 29.08 -0.83 -32.92
C LYS A 6 28.61 -2.12 -33.61
N THR A 7 28.92 -3.29 -33.05
CA THR A 7 28.41 -4.57 -33.58
C THR A 7 26.91 -4.77 -33.36
N LEU A 8 26.28 -4.08 -32.41
CA LEU A 8 24.82 -4.09 -32.21
C LEU A 8 24.12 -3.17 -33.22
N GLN A 9 24.67 -1.98 -33.51
CA GLN A 9 24.11 -1.03 -34.48
C GLN A 9 24.27 -1.46 -35.96
N GLN A 10 25.23 -2.35 -36.27
CA GLN A 10 25.48 -2.82 -37.64
C GLN A 10 24.81 -4.17 -37.97
N ARG A 11 24.01 -4.72 -37.05
CA ARG A 11 23.25 -5.95 -37.30
C ARG A 11 21.89 -5.62 -37.87
N THR A 12 21.42 -6.43 -38.81
CA THR A 12 19.99 -6.54 -39.10
C THR A 12 19.28 -6.94 -37.80
N PRO A 13 18.21 -6.22 -37.38
CA PRO A 13 17.46 -6.53 -36.16
C PRO A 13 16.62 -7.79 -36.40
N LEU A 14 17.29 -8.94 -36.44
CA LEU A 14 16.70 -10.22 -36.81
C LEU A 14 15.61 -10.62 -35.83
N GLY A 15 15.77 -10.35 -34.53
CA GLY A 15 14.74 -10.64 -33.53
C GLY A 15 13.46 -9.84 -33.75
N LEU A 16 13.56 -8.54 -34.08
CA LEU A 16 12.38 -7.75 -34.43
C LEU A 16 11.69 -8.27 -35.70
N LEU A 17 12.47 -8.72 -36.68
CA LEU A 17 11.94 -9.25 -37.94
C LEU A 17 11.28 -10.62 -37.76
N GLN A 18 11.86 -11.50 -36.92
CA GLN A 18 11.30 -12.80 -36.55
C GLN A 18 9.97 -12.61 -35.80
N LEU A 19 9.93 -11.73 -34.80
CA LEU A 19 8.70 -11.42 -34.07
C LEU A 19 7.60 -10.83 -34.96
N LYS A 20 7.96 -10.04 -35.98
CA LYS A 20 6.98 -9.51 -36.95
C LYS A 20 6.47 -10.55 -37.95
N HIS A 21 7.20 -11.63 -38.16
CA HIS A 21 6.85 -12.66 -39.12
C HIS A 21 5.67 -13.53 -38.65
N ASP A 22 5.59 -13.83 -37.35
CA ASP A 22 4.49 -14.58 -36.73
C ASP A 22 3.67 -13.71 -35.75
N PRO A 23 2.71 -12.90 -36.25
CA PRO A 23 1.98 -11.93 -35.44
C PRO A 23 1.08 -12.57 -34.38
N ILE A 24 0.59 -13.79 -34.62
CA ILE A 24 -0.25 -14.50 -33.64
C ILE A 24 0.60 -14.89 -32.44
N ARG A 25 1.80 -15.43 -32.68
CA ARG A 25 2.74 -15.79 -31.61
C ARG A 25 3.18 -14.58 -30.81
N LEU A 26 3.55 -13.50 -31.49
CA LEU A 26 3.89 -12.22 -30.84
C LEU A 26 2.74 -11.75 -29.94
N LEU A 27 1.49 -11.80 -30.41
CA LEU A 27 0.33 -11.39 -29.63
C LEU A 27 0.12 -12.29 -28.40
N THR A 28 0.25 -13.62 -28.55
CA THR A 28 0.15 -14.54 -27.40
C THR A 28 1.24 -14.32 -26.36
N ALA A 29 2.46 -13.98 -26.80
CA ALA A 29 3.57 -13.65 -25.93
C ALA A 29 3.32 -12.37 -25.14
N ILE A 30 2.90 -11.30 -25.85
CA ILE A 30 2.56 -10.02 -25.24
C ILE A 30 1.42 -10.21 -24.24
N ALA A 31 0.36 -10.94 -24.60
CA ALA A 31 -0.78 -11.20 -23.72
C ALA A 31 -0.36 -11.97 -22.45
N GLY A 32 0.50 -12.98 -22.58
CA GLY A 32 1.03 -13.74 -21.45
C GLY A 32 1.87 -12.89 -20.49
N ILE A 33 2.77 -12.05 -21.04
CA ILE A 33 3.59 -11.13 -20.25
C ILE A 33 2.72 -10.07 -19.57
N THR A 34 1.80 -9.47 -20.33
CA THR A 34 0.82 -8.49 -19.81
C THR A 34 0.06 -9.07 -18.63
N PHE A 35 -0.44 -10.30 -18.76
CA PHE A 35 -1.18 -10.97 -17.70
C PHE A 35 -0.32 -11.21 -16.45
N ALA A 36 0.91 -11.69 -16.62
CA ALA A 36 1.84 -11.88 -15.51
C ALA A 36 2.17 -10.55 -14.81
N ASP A 37 2.44 -9.49 -15.57
CA ASP A 37 2.72 -8.15 -15.04
C ASP A 37 1.51 -7.60 -14.29
N ILE A 38 0.29 -7.74 -14.84
CA ILE A 38 -0.95 -7.34 -14.15
C ILE A 38 -1.08 -8.06 -12.82
N LEU A 39 -0.86 -9.38 -12.79
CA LEU A 39 -0.92 -10.13 -11.53
C LEU A 39 0.10 -9.60 -10.52
N ILE A 40 1.36 -9.42 -10.91
CA ILE A 40 2.39 -8.91 -10.02
C ILE A 40 2.03 -7.51 -9.51
N PHE A 41 1.58 -6.61 -10.40
CA PHE A 41 1.12 -5.28 -10.03
C PHE A 41 -0.02 -5.34 -9.03
N MET A 42 -1.05 -6.15 -9.26
CA MET A 42 -2.19 -6.25 -8.34
C MET A 42 -1.77 -6.72 -6.95
N GLN A 43 -0.92 -7.75 -6.89
CA GLN A 43 -0.43 -8.30 -5.61
C GLN A 43 0.39 -7.26 -4.83
N LEU A 44 1.33 -6.57 -5.49
CA LEU A 44 2.15 -5.53 -4.86
C LEU A 44 1.34 -4.27 -4.51
N GLY A 45 0.32 -3.96 -5.31
CA GLY A 45 -0.59 -2.82 -5.08
C GLY A 45 -1.43 -3.04 -3.84
N PHE A 46 -2.08 -4.20 -3.72
CA PHE A 46 -2.88 -4.53 -2.55
C PHE A 46 -2.04 -4.58 -1.28
N ALA A 47 -0.85 -5.18 -1.33
CA ALA A 47 0.07 -5.19 -0.19
C ALA A 47 0.38 -3.76 0.29
N ASP A 48 0.81 -2.86 -0.61
CA ASP A 48 1.11 -1.47 -0.28
C ASP A 48 -0.11 -0.70 0.25
N ALA A 49 -1.28 -0.89 -0.34
CA ALA A 49 -2.50 -0.24 0.12
C ALA A 49 -2.89 -0.67 1.54
N LEU A 50 -2.67 -1.94 1.91
CA LEU A 50 -2.90 -2.44 3.26
C LEU A 50 -1.90 -1.87 4.28
N TYR A 51 -0.62 -1.76 3.92
CA TYR A 51 0.36 -1.11 4.80
C TYR A 51 0.08 0.38 4.99
N LYS A 52 -0.32 1.08 3.93
CA LYS A 52 -0.62 2.52 3.98
C LYS A 52 -1.89 2.82 4.74
N SER A 53 -2.97 2.08 4.51
CA SER A 53 -4.25 2.32 5.21
C SER A 53 -4.13 2.09 6.72
N ASN A 54 -3.28 1.17 7.16
CA ASN A 54 -3.02 0.96 8.58
C ASN A 54 -2.14 2.06 9.22
N THR A 55 -1.30 2.75 8.43
CA THR A 55 -0.38 3.78 8.95
C THR A 55 -0.84 5.22 8.68
N GLN A 56 -1.99 5.42 8.02
CA GLN A 56 -2.49 6.75 7.64
C GLN A 56 -2.71 7.69 8.84
N TYR A 57 -3.35 7.19 9.91
CA TYR A 57 -3.59 7.95 11.13
C TYR A 57 -2.32 8.12 11.98
N PRO A 58 -1.52 7.07 12.27
CA PRO A 58 -0.22 7.22 12.92
C PRO A 58 0.66 8.28 12.28
N ARG A 59 0.76 8.30 10.94
CA ARG A 59 1.55 9.28 10.19
C ARG A 59 1.00 10.71 10.28
N ALA A 60 -0.31 10.85 10.44
CA ALA A 60 -0.96 12.15 10.52
C ALA A 60 -1.00 12.72 11.95
N LEU A 61 -0.51 12.01 12.97
CA LEU A 61 -0.48 12.51 14.34
C LEU A 61 0.37 13.77 14.46
N GLN A 62 -0.18 14.79 15.14
CA GLN A 62 0.50 16.04 15.45
C GLN A 62 1.04 15.96 16.88
N THR A 63 2.27 15.44 17.05
CA THR A 63 2.88 15.26 18.37
C THR A 63 4.39 15.01 18.25
N ASP A 64 5.16 15.37 19.29
CA ASP A 64 6.60 15.09 19.32
C ASP A 64 6.88 13.66 19.81
N LEU A 65 6.22 13.25 20.89
CA LEU A 65 6.34 11.90 21.47
C LEU A 65 4.97 11.24 21.62
N VAL A 66 4.93 9.95 21.35
CA VAL A 66 3.74 9.11 21.43
C VAL A 66 3.87 8.16 22.63
N LEU A 67 2.82 8.08 23.43
CA LEU A 67 2.71 7.16 24.56
C LEU A 67 1.65 6.08 24.25
N ILE A 68 2.04 4.80 24.26
CA ILE A 68 1.10 3.68 24.08
C ILE A 68 1.27 2.65 25.18
N SER A 69 0.28 1.79 25.38
CA SER A 69 0.41 0.64 26.30
C SER A 69 1.52 -0.30 25.86
N SER A 70 2.25 -0.90 26.81
CA SER A 70 3.21 -1.97 26.52
C SER A 70 2.58 -3.24 25.96
N GLU A 71 1.26 -3.38 26.08
CA GLU A 71 0.48 -4.49 25.52
C GLU A 71 -0.15 -4.15 24.17
N ALA A 72 0.11 -2.96 23.61
CA ALA A 72 -0.36 -2.59 22.28
C ALA A 72 0.44 -3.35 21.21
N LYS A 73 -0.25 -3.82 20.16
CA LYS A 73 0.39 -4.48 19.02
C LYS A 73 0.53 -3.55 17.82
N ASN A 74 -0.56 -2.87 17.48
CA ASN A 74 -0.66 -1.93 16.38
C ASN A 74 -1.87 -1.01 16.60
N PHE A 75 -2.06 -0.05 15.71
CA PHE A 75 -3.12 0.95 15.74
C PHE A 75 -4.53 0.36 15.76
N GLY A 76 -4.73 -0.80 15.10
CA GLY A 76 -6.01 -1.51 15.12
C GLY A 76 -6.23 -2.36 16.37
N GLN A 77 -5.17 -2.68 17.11
CA GLN A 77 -5.17 -3.50 18.33
C GLN A 77 -4.43 -2.78 19.46
N LEU A 78 -4.97 -1.60 19.80
CA LEU A 78 -4.46 -0.80 20.91
C LEU A 78 -4.98 -1.33 22.24
N SER A 79 -4.05 -1.60 23.15
CA SER A 79 -4.36 -1.81 24.56
C SER A 79 -4.44 -0.46 25.26
N SER A 80 -5.43 -0.30 26.15
CA SER A 80 -5.61 0.95 26.90
C SER A 80 -4.68 1.03 28.10
N PHE A 81 -4.26 2.23 28.48
CA PHE A 81 -3.52 2.47 29.72
C PHE A 81 -4.17 3.57 30.56
N THR A 82 -3.80 3.70 31.84
CA THR A 82 -4.42 4.69 32.73
C THR A 82 -4.04 6.12 32.34
N ARG A 83 -5.03 7.02 32.29
CA ARG A 83 -4.84 8.47 32.04
C ARG A 83 -3.84 9.11 32.99
N ARG A 84 -3.62 8.50 34.17
CA ARG A 84 -2.59 8.93 35.13
C ARG A 84 -1.19 9.02 34.50
N ARG A 85 -0.86 8.20 33.50
CA ARG A 85 0.44 8.25 32.82
C ARG A 85 0.68 9.56 32.08
N LEU A 86 -0.37 10.16 31.51
CA LEU A 86 -0.29 11.47 30.87
C LEU A 86 0.04 12.57 31.90
N TYR A 87 -0.65 12.56 33.05
CA TYR A 87 -0.33 13.50 34.13
C TYR A 87 1.07 13.30 34.72
N GLN A 88 1.57 12.07 34.79
CA GLN A 88 2.96 11.82 35.20
C GLN A 88 3.99 12.28 34.16
N ALA A 89 3.63 12.27 32.88
CA ALA A 89 4.46 12.80 31.81
C ALA A 89 4.51 14.34 31.84
N LEU A 90 3.41 15.02 32.19
CA LEU A 90 3.39 16.48 32.41
C LEU A 90 4.37 16.94 33.51
N ASP A 91 4.67 16.09 34.49
CA ASP A 91 5.63 16.41 35.56
C ASP A 91 7.10 16.40 35.08
N VAL A 92 7.37 15.93 33.85
CA VAL A 92 8.73 15.86 33.31
C VAL A 92 9.14 17.21 32.71
N PRO A 93 10.29 17.78 33.11
CA PRO A 93 10.80 19.02 32.52
C PRO A 93 10.94 18.91 31.01
N GLY A 94 10.46 19.92 30.29
CA GLY A 94 10.47 19.95 28.81
C GLY A 94 9.14 19.54 28.17
N VAL A 95 8.22 18.90 28.91
CA VAL A 95 6.87 18.60 28.44
C VAL A 95 5.95 19.81 28.65
N VAL A 96 5.33 20.30 27.58
CA VAL A 96 4.37 21.42 27.62
C VAL A 96 2.95 20.91 27.81
N SER A 97 2.63 19.78 27.17
CA SER A 97 1.29 19.22 27.19
C SER A 97 1.26 17.72 26.96
N THR A 98 0.18 17.12 27.46
CA THR A 98 -0.15 15.74 27.19
C THR A 98 -1.65 15.63 26.93
N ASP A 99 -2.03 15.08 25.78
CA ASP A 99 -3.40 14.94 25.37
C ASP A 99 -3.77 13.46 25.19
N ALA A 100 -5.01 13.13 25.54
CA ALA A 100 -5.55 11.80 25.39
C ALA A 100 -6.20 11.66 24.02
N LEU A 101 -5.81 10.63 23.28
CA LEU A 101 -6.47 10.21 22.06
C LEU A 101 -7.18 8.89 22.32
N TYR A 102 -8.46 8.85 21.96
CA TYR A 102 -9.34 7.71 22.13
C TYR A 102 -9.64 7.10 20.77
N LEU A 103 -9.53 5.78 20.69
CA LEU A 103 -9.81 5.02 19.48
C LEU A 103 -10.66 3.80 19.81
N GLY A 104 -11.60 3.48 18.93
CA GLY A 104 -12.38 2.26 18.96
C GLY A 104 -13.27 2.14 17.72
N SER A 105 -13.70 0.93 17.40
CA SER A 105 -14.66 0.71 16.31
C SER A 105 -16.09 0.77 16.83
N VAL A 106 -16.99 1.37 16.06
CA VAL A 106 -18.41 1.46 16.37
C VAL A 106 -19.27 0.98 15.22
N THR A 107 -20.41 0.36 15.55
CA THR A 107 -21.42 -0.01 14.54
C THR A 107 -22.23 1.23 14.17
N TRP A 108 -22.01 1.72 12.96
CA TRP A 108 -22.70 2.85 12.35
C TRP A 108 -23.86 2.36 11.49
N ARG A 109 -25.04 2.96 11.64
CA ARG A 109 -26.15 2.74 10.73
C ARG A 109 -26.10 3.76 9.58
N ASN A 110 -26.08 3.29 8.34
CA ASN A 110 -26.12 4.17 7.18
C ASN A 110 -27.53 4.80 7.04
N PRO A 111 -27.67 6.14 7.09
CA PRO A 111 -28.98 6.80 7.05
C PRO A 111 -29.69 6.72 5.69
N GLN A 112 -28.97 6.39 4.61
CA GLN A 112 -29.54 6.23 3.26
C GLN A 112 -29.96 4.79 2.97
N THR A 113 -29.18 3.81 3.43
CA THR A 113 -29.35 2.40 3.04
C THR A 113 -29.82 1.50 4.19
N ASP A 114 -29.90 2.02 5.41
CA ASP A 114 -30.19 1.29 6.65
C ASP A 114 -29.22 0.14 6.99
N LYS A 115 -28.12 0.01 6.24
CA LYS A 115 -27.11 -1.02 6.49
C LYS A 115 -26.17 -0.60 7.61
N GLU A 116 -25.77 -1.56 8.43
CA GLU A 116 -24.70 -1.37 9.40
C GLU A 116 -23.32 -1.41 8.71
N ALA A 117 -22.41 -0.57 9.19
CA ALA A 117 -21.01 -0.51 8.79
C ALA A 117 -20.12 -0.34 10.03
N SER A 118 -18.90 -0.87 9.99
CA SER A 118 -17.91 -0.61 11.06
C SER A 118 -17.21 0.71 10.77
N MET A 119 -17.22 1.63 11.72
CA MET A 119 -16.53 2.92 11.60
C MET A 119 -15.49 3.05 12.72
N LEU A 120 -14.30 3.50 12.38
CA LEU A 120 -13.31 3.91 13.36
C LEU A 120 -13.78 5.22 14.01
N LEU A 121 -14.09 5.19 15.31
CA LEU A 121 -14.40 6.37 16.09
C LEU A 121 -13.12 6.88 16.77
N ILE A 122 -12.81 8.14 16.53
CA ILE A 122 -11.65 8.83 17.11
C ILE A 122 -12.16 9.97 17.99
N GLY A 123 -11.83 9.91 19.28
CA GLY A 123 -12.09 10.97 20.25
C GLY A 123 -10.82 11.75 20.55
N GLN A 124 -10.80 13.05 20.27
CA GLN A 124 -9.68 13.93 20.54
C GLN A 124 -10.08 15.15 21.36
N ASN A 125 -9.10 15.86 21.93
CA ASN A 125 -9.33 17.15 22.56
C ASN A 125 -9.63 18.22 21.48
N PRO A 126 -10.82 18.85 21.45
CA PRO A 126 -11.14 19.86 20.44
C PRO A 126 -10.30 21.15 20.54
N GLU A 127 -9.74 21.44 21.72
CA GLU A 127 -8.87 22.61 21.92
C GLU A 127 -7.44 22.38 21.43
N ARG A 128 -7.05 21.12 21.23
CA ARG A 128 -5.69 20.69 20.90
C ARG A 128 -5.74 19.59 19.84
N PRO A 129 -5.61 19.97 18.55
CA PRO A 129 -5.66 19.03 17.45
C PRO A 129 -4.69 17.86 17.62
N ALA A 130 -5.19 16.64 17.49
CA ALA A 130 -4.37 15.42 17.53
C ALA A 130 -3.71 15.09 16.19
N PHE A 131 -4.18 15.70 15.10
CA PHE A 131 -3.75 15.36 13.74
C PHE A 131 -3.40 16.60 12.92
N GLU A 132 -2.44 16.45 12.00
CA GLU A 132 -2.10 17.42 10.96
C GLU A 132 -3.13 17.36 9.81
N LEU A 133 -4.40 17.54 10.13
CA LEU A 133 -5.53 17.52 9.19
C LEU A 133 -6.23 18.88 9.21
N PRO A 134 -5.81 19.87 8.38
CA PRO A 134 -6.35 21.22 8.42
C PRO A 134 -7.88 21.28 8.33
N VAL A 135 -8.48 20.46 7.46
CA VAL A 135 -9.93 20.37 7.29
C VAL A 135 -10.63 19.92 8.58
N VAL A 136 -10.04 19.00 9.34
CA VAL A 136 -10.58 18.57 10.64
C VAL A 136 -10.40 19.68 11.67
N ASN A 137 -9.21 20.28 11.69
CA ASN A 137 -8.81 21.27 12.69
C ASN A 137 -9.65 22.56 12.60
N GLU A 138 -10.12 22.93 11.40
CA GLU A 138 -11.04 24.04 11.18
C GLU A 138 -12.48 23.78 11.66
N GLN A 139 -12.84 22.52 11.96
CA GLN A 139 -14.20 22.10 12.29
C GLN A 139 -14.36 21.59 13.72
N LEU A 140 -13.33 21.67 14.57
CA LEU A 140 -13.34 21.10 15.93
C LEU A 140 -14.41 21.70 16.85
N ASP A 141 -14.79 22.96 16.64
CA ASP A 141 -15.89 23.59 17.39
C ASP A 141 -17.24 22.87 17.19
N THR A 142 -17.42 22.19 16.06
CA THR A 142 -18.66 21.46 15.77
C THR A 142 -18.84 20.25 16.68
N VAL A 143 -17.76 19.57 17.06
CA VAL A 143 -17.78 18.34 17.88
C VAL A 143 -17.80 18.62 19.39
N LEU A 144 -17.80 19.89 19.80
CA LEU A 144 -18.15 20.31 21.16
C LEU A 144 -19.62 20.08 21.48
N LEU A 145 -20.49 20.05 20.46
CA LEU A 145 -21.90 19.73 20.63
C LEU A 145 -22.05 18.24 20.96
N PRO A 146 -22.94 17.87 21.91
CA PRO A 146 -23.20 16.48 22.24
C PRO A 146 -23.61 15.63 21.03
N ASP A 147 -23.21 14.36 21.02
CA ASP A 147 -23.58 13.36 20.01
C ASP A 147 -23.27 13.83 18.57
N THR A 148 -22.25 14.69 18.38
CA THR A 148 -21.86 15.24 17.08
C THR A 148 -20.52 14.69 16.62
N VAL A 149 -20.44 14.27 15.35
CA VAL A 149 -19.23 13.70 14.73
C VAL A 149 -18.92 14.36 13.40
N LEU A 150 -17.64 14.41 13.04
CA LEU A 150 -17.18 14.63 11.67
C LEU A 150 -17.15 13.27 10.96
N PHE A 151 -17.53 13.26 9.68
CA PHE A 151 -17.63 12.04 8.88
C PHE A 151 -16.59 12.02 7.75
N ASP A 152 -15.94 10.86 7.56
CA ASP A 152 -14.99 10.66 6.46
C ASP A 152 -15.72 10.45 5.14
N ARG A 153 -15.60 11.41 4.22
CA ARG A 153 -16.23 11.34 2.89
C ARG A 153 -15.66 10.22 2.02
N ALA A 154 -14.47 9.71 2.34
CA ALA A 154 -13.85 8.58 1.65
C ALA A 154 -14.19 7.22 2.28
N ALA A 155 -15.25 7.16 3.11
CA ALA A 155 -15.78 5.91 3.64
C ALA A 155 -16.33 5.00 2.52
N ARG A 156 -16.13 3.69 2.67
CA ARG A 156 -16.63 2.62 1.82
C ARG A 156 -18.15 2.46 2.01
N GLY A 157 -18.92 2.76 0.97
CA GLY A 157 -20.37 2.60 0.95
C GLY A 157 -21.06 3.66 0.12
N ASP A 158 -22.39 3.65 0.10
CA ASP A 158 -23.17 4.72 -0.51
C ASP A 158 -23.50 5.77 0.56
N TYR A 159 -22.76 6.87 0.52
CA TYR A 159 -22.91 8.04 1.41
C TYR A 159 -23.19 9.33 0.63
N SER A 160 -23.56 9.22 -0.64
CA SER A 160 -23.71 10.36 -1.57
C SER A 160 -24.65 11.46 -1.06
N GLN A 161 -25.82 11.09 -0.52
CA GLN A 161 -26.79 12.07 0.01
C GLN A 161 -26.35 12.64 1.35
N VAL A 162 -25.64 11.86 2.18
CA VAL A 162 -25.06 12.39 3.42
C VAL A 162 -24.03 13.46 3.10
N ILE A 163 -23.11 13.17 2.19
CA ILE A 163 -22.06 14.08 1.77
C ILE A 163 -22.68 15.36 1.18
N GLU A 164 -23.61 15.22 0.22
CA GLU A 164 -24.27 16.36 -0.42
C GLU A 164 -25.04 17.23 0.60
N ALA A 165 -25.76 16.62 1.55
CA ALA A 165 -26.52 17.35 2.56
C ALA A 165 -25.62 18.19 3.47
N ILE A 166 -24.45 17.67 3.86
CA ILE A 166 -23.50 18.39 4.70
C ILE A 166 -22.77 19.48 3.90
N GLU A 167 -22.42 19.23 2.63
CA GLU A 167 -21.82 20.24 1.74
C GLU A 167 -22.76 21.43 1.49
N GLN A 168 -24.09 21.19 1.52
CA GLN A 168 -25.11 22.25 1.45
C GLN A 168 -25.32 23.01 2.78
N GLY A 169 -24.52 22.72 3.82
CA GLY A 169 -24.63 23.32 5.15
C GLY A 169 -25.75 22.71 6.01
N GLY A 170 -26.29 21.57 5.60
CA GLY A 170 -27.27 20.80 6.37
C GLY A 170 -26.64 20.00 7.50
N ARG A 171 -27.48 19.24 8.21
CA ARG A 171 -27.07 18.27 9.23
C ARG A 171 -27.83 16.97 8.98
N VAL A 172 -27.14 15.84 9.12
CA VAL A 172 -27.74 14.52 8.96
C VAL A 172 -27.67 13.79 10.29
N THR A 173 -28.78 13.19 10.70
CA THR A 173 -28.82 12.35 11.89
C THR A 173 -28.80 10.88 11.53
N THR A 174 -28.09 10.09 12.31
CA THR A 174 -28.15 8.62 12.20
C THR A 174 -27.93 7.96 13.56
N GLU A 175 -27.70 6.65 13.61
CA GLU A 175 -27.54 5.87 14.82
C GLU A 175 -26.15 5.23 14.91
N ILE A 176 -25.54 5.32 16.09
CA ILE A 176 -24.40 4.49 16.51
C ILE A 176 -24.87 3.67 17.71
N GLY A 177 -24.94 2.35 17.53
CA GLY A 177 -25.56 1.46 18.52
C GLY A 177 -27.00 1.86 18.81
N THR A 178 -27.28 2.32 20.04
CA THR A 178 -28.62 2.77 20.47
C THR A 178 -28.74 4.29 20.60
N ARG A 179 -27.72 5.06 20.19
CA ARG A 179 -27.70 6.52 20.32
C ARG A 179 -27.87 7.18 18.95
N THR A 180 -28.73 8.19 18.90
CA THR A 180 -28.84 9.07 17.74
C THR A 180 -27.70 10.08 17.76
N ILE A 181 -26.98 10.20 16.65
CA ILE A 181 -25.87 11.12 16.46
C ILE A 181 -26.14 12.06 15.30
N THR A 182 -25.40 13.16 15.25
CA THR A 182 -25.45 14.16 14.18
C THR A 182 -24.12 14.25 13.47
N VAL A 183 -24.13 14.20 12.13
CA VAL A 183 -22.97 14.55 11.31
C VAL A 183 -22.89 16.06 11.19
N GLY A 184 -21.83 16.63 11.75
CA GLY A 184 -21.60 18.08 11.82
C GLY A 184 -20.65 18.63 10.76
N GLY A 185 -19.90 17.77 10.08
CA GLY A 185 -18.89 18.16 9.11
C GLY A 185 -18.28 16.97 8.40
N LEU A 186 -17.46 17.26 7.38
CA LEU A 186 -16.80 16.26 6.54
C LEU A 186 -15.29 16.42 6.56
N PHE A 187 -14.58 15.31 6.51
CA PHE A 187 -13.14 15.25 6.26
C PHE A 187 -12.82 14.15 5.26
N GLU A 188 -11.56 13.97 4.89
CA GLU A 188 -11.13 12.96 3.92
C GLU A 188 -9.82 12.32 4.37
N VAL A 189 -9.86 11.04 4.75
CA VAL A 189 -8.67 10.22 5.03
C VAL A 189 -8.77 8.89 4.28
N GLY A 190 -9.90 8.19 4.44
CA GLY A 190 -10.21 6.94 3.75
C GLY A 190 -10.46 5.77 4.70
N ALA A 191 -11.16 4.77 4.15
CA ALA A 191 -11.40 3.50 4.82
C ALA A 191 -10.09 2.75 5.15
N SER A 192 -10.13 1.95 6.21
CA SER A 192 -9.05 1.01 6.53
C SER A 192 -9.43 -0.40 6.10
N PHE A 193 -8.58 -1.37 6.41
CA PHE A 193 -8.95 -2.78 6.24
C PHE A 193 -9.94 -3.24 7.33
N GLY A 194 -9.83 -2.68 8.55
CA GLY A 194 -10.65 -3.06 9.70
C GLY A 194 -12.00 -2.33 9.75
N ASP A 195 -12.06 -1.11 9.25
CA ASP A 195 -13.25 -0.26 9.30
C ASP A 195 -13.55 0.33 7.93
N ASP A 196 -14.83 0.40 7.60
CA ASP A 196 -15.32 0.94 6.31
C ASP A 196 -15.18 2.46 6.24
N GLY A 197 -14.84 3.14 7.31
CA GLY A 197 -14.58 4.58 7.33
C GLY A 197 -14.18 5.05 8.72
N ALA A 198 -14.16 6.37 8.91
CA ALA A 198 -13.82 6.96 10.19
C ALA A 198 -14.74 8.12 10.57
N LEU A 199 -14.79 8.36 11.87
CA LEU A 199 -15.53 9.41 12.54
C LEU A 199 -14.59 10.09 13.52
N ILE A 200 -14.58 11.42 13.51
CA ILE A 200 -13.80 12.21 14.47
C ILE A 200 -14.76 13.01 15.35
N THR A 201 -14.56 12.96 16.67
CA THR A 201 -15.39 13.66 17.64
C THR A 201 -14.56 14.11 18.85
N SER A 202 -15.19 14.80 19.79
CA SER A 202 -14.56 15.17 21.06
C SER A 202 -14.34 13.96 21.96
N ASP A 203 -13.34 14.02 22.84
CA ASP A 203 -13.09 13.04 23.89
C ASP A 203 -14.35 12.75 24.74
N GLN A 204 -15.14 13.77 25.06
CA GLN A 204 -16.40 13.64 25.79
C GLN A 204 -17.44 12.85 24.99
N ASN A 205 -17.66 13.20 23.72
CA ASN A 205 -18.58 12.47 22.85
C ASN A 205 -18.13 11.02 22.63
N PHE A 206 -16.84 10.77 22.49
CA PHE A 206 -16.31 9.41 22.38
C PHE A 206 -16.73 8.54 23.57
N LEU A 207 -16.57 9.04 24.79
CA LEU A 207 -16.95 8.31 26.01
C LEU A 207 -18.46 8.10 26.12
N LEU A 208 -19.28 9.02 25.59
CA LEU A 208 -20.74 8.84 25.52
C LEU A 208 -21.15 7.78 24.49
N LEU A 209 -20.45 7.72 23.37
CA LEU A 209 -20.70 6.77 22.27
C LEU A 209 -20.10 5.38 22.53
N SER A 210 -19.12 5.28 23.43
CA SER A 210 -18.43 4.05 23.80
C SER A 210 -18.58 3.75 25.30
N PRO A 211 -19.80 3.44 25.80
CA PRO A 211 -20.06 3.29 27.25
C PRO A 211 -19.33 2.11 27.90
N GLN A 212 -18.81 1.17 27.10
CA GLN A 212 -17.98 0.06 27.58
C GLN A 212 -16.55 0.51 27.94
N ARG A 213 -16.13 1.71 27.51
CA ARG A 213 -14.81 2.26 27.79
C ARG A 213 -14.78 2.90 29.17
N GLU A 214 -13.78 2.55 29.96
CA GLU A 214 -13.54 3.24 31.23
C GLU A 214 -13.02 4.66 30.98
N PRO A 215 -13.66 5.72 31.54
CA PRO A 215 -13.22 7.10 31.33
C PRO A 215 -11.79 7.39 31.81
N GLY A 216 -11.27 6.57 32.73
CA GLY A 216 -9.93 6.68 33.28
C GLY A 216 -8.82 6.05 32.42
N THR A 217 -9.15 5.43 31.29
CA THR A 217 -8.17 4.82 30.38
C THR A 217 -8.11 5.54 29.04
N VAL A 218 -6.96 5.51 28.39
CA VAL A 218 -6.68 6.20 27.12
C VAL A 218 -6.10 5.19 26.12
N SER A 219 -6.29 5.43 24.81
CA SER A 219 -5.75 4.56 23.76
C SER A 219 -4.33 4.97 23.39
N ILE A 220 -4.12 6.25 23.09
CA ILE A 220 -2.83 6.84 22.78
C ILE A 220 -2.67 8.14 23.58
N GLY A 221 -1.47 8.39 24.09
CA GLY A 221 -1.06 9.67 24.65
C GLY A 221 -0.24 10.46 23.66
N LEU A 222 -0.60 11.71 23.44
CA LEU A 222 0.16 12.65 22.63
C LEU A 222 0.91 13.57 23.58
N ILE A 223 2.21 13.74 23.36
CA ILE A 223 3.08 14.58 24.19
C ILE A 223 3.71 15.63 23.28
N GLU A 224 3.55 16.89 23.70
CA GLU A 224 4.15 18.05 23.05
C GLU A 224 5.26 18.60 23.94
N LEU A 225 6.41 18.84 23.33
CA LEU A 225 7.62 19.33 23.97
C LEU A 225 7.73 20.85 23.83
N ALA A 226 8.49 21.47 24.72
CA ALA A 226 8.84 22.88 24.57
C ALA A 226 9.72 23.06 23.31
N PRO A 227 9.61 24.20 22.59
CA PRO A 227 10.37 24.43 21.35
C PRO A 227 11.89 24.32 21.48
N ASP A 228 12.43 24.50 22.69
CA ASP A 228 13.84 24.43 23.04
C ASP A 228 14.21 23.15 23.81
N ALA A 229 13.26 22.24 24.05
CA ALA A 229 13.51 20.97 24.70
C ALA A 229 14.24 19.98 23.78
N ASP A 230 15.25 19.31 24.32
CA ASP A 230 15.87 18.18 23.64
C ASP A 230 14.98 16.94 23.76
N TRP A 231 14.51 16.44 22.62
CA TRP A 231 13.58 15.32 22.57
C TRP A 231 14.23 14.03 23.09
N GLU A 232 15.53 13.82 22.87
CA GLU A 232 16.22 12.58 23.28
C GLU A 232 16.36 12.52 24.81
N THR A 233 16.80 13.63 25.42
CA THR A 233 16.87 13.76 26.88
C THR A 233 15.48 13.65 27.52
N THR A 234 14.47 14.31 26.94
CA THR A 234 13.10 14.30 27.49
C THR A 234 12.46 12.92 27.37
N GLN A 235 12.63 12.23 26.24
CA GLN A 235 12.17 10.87 26.04
C GLN A 235 12.81 9.90 27.04
N THR A 236 14.11 10.03 27.28
CA THR A 236 14.83 9.21 28.27
C THR A 236 14.28 9.46 29.69
N ALA A 237 14.08 10.73 30.06
CA ALA A 237 13.49 11.09 31.34
C ALA A 237 12.06 10.54 31.51
N LEU A 238 11.26 10.55 30.43
CA LEU A 238 9.93 9.94 30.42
C LEU A 238 9.99 8.43 30.61
N ARG A 239 10.89 7.74 29.92
CA ARG A 239 11.11 6.28 30.05
C ARG A 239 11.56 5.88 31.46
N ASP A 240 12.35 6.73 32.13
CA ASP A 240 12.79 6.50 33.51
C ASP A 240 11.71 6.80 34.55
N ARG A 241 10.86 7.81 34.30
CA ARG A 241 9.82 8.28 35.22
C ARG A 241 8.55 7.44 35.16
N LEU A 242 8.16 7.00 33.97
CA LEU A 242 6.94 6.26 33.74
C LEU A 242 7.13 4.77 34.05
N PRO A 243 6.11 4.09 34.62
CA PRO A 243 6.18 2.65 34.81
C PRO A 243 6.22 1.89 33.48
N LYS A 244 6.66 0.63 33.53
CA LYS A 244 6.87 -0.23 32.34
C LYS A 244 5.58 -0.73 31.67
N ASP A 245 4.42 -0.18 32.02
CA ASP A 245 3.13 -0.48 31.39
C ASP A 245 2.86 0.38 30.15
N VAL A 246 3.79 1.28 29.80
CA VAL A 246 3.72 2.14 28.62
C VAL A 246 5.06 2.20 27.89
N HIS A 247 5.00 2.41 26.58
CA HIS A 247 6.13 2.74 25.73
C HIS A 247 6.06 4.21 25.30
N VAL A 248 7.23 4.85 25.32
CA VAL A 248 7.43 6.23 24.84
C VAL A 248 8.20 6.14 23.53
N PHE A 249 7.58 6.58 22.45
CA PHE A 249 8.14 6.63 21.11
C PHE A 249 8.26 8.07 20.63
N THR A 250 9.21 8.35 19.75
CA THR A 250 9.07 9.50 18.85
C THR A 250 7.98 9.22 17.83
N HIS A 251 7.52 10.26 17.12
CA HIS A 251 6.59 10.06 16.01
C HIS A 251 7.12 9.06 14.96
N GLU A 252 8.40 9.19 14.57
CA GLU A 252 9.04 8.27 13.63
C GLU A 252 9.15 6.84 14.19
N GLU A 253 9.59 6.68 15.44
CA GLU A 253 9.67 5.37 16.10
C GLU A 253 8.30 4.70 16.20
N TYR A 254 7.23 5.48 16.42
CA TYR A 254 5.86 4.96 16.47
C TYR A 254 5.40 4.47 15.10
N VAL A 255 5.67 5.22 14.02
CA VAL A 255 5.37 4.78 12.66
C VAL A 255 6.14 3.52 12.29
N ASP A 256 7.41 3.42 12.69
CA ASP A 256 8.22 2.22 12.47
C ASP A 256 7.74 1.02 13.31
N PHE A 257 7.29 1.24 14.54
CA PHE A 257 6.63 0.22 15.36
C PHE A 257 5.41 -0.37 14.65
N GLU A 258 4.53 0.49 14.11
CA GLU A 258 3.35 0.08 13.35
C GLU A 258 3.74 -0.71 12.07
N LEU A 259 4.75 -0.23 11.33
CA LEU A 259 5.22 -0.92 10.13
C LEU A 259 5.85 -2.29 10.43
N ASN A 260 6.63 -2.39 11.51
CA ASN A 260 7.32 -3.62 11.90
C ASN A 260 6.34 -4.69 12.36
N ASP A 261 5.31 -4.33 13.13
CA ASP A 261 4.25 -5.26 13.51
C ASP A 261 3.50 -5.79 12.27
N ILE A 262 3.08 -4.90 11.38
CA ILE A 262 2.34 -5.31 10.18
C ILE A 262 3.23 -6.13 9.23
N GLN A 263 4.52 -5.82 9.09
CA GLN A 263 5.42 -6.62 8.24
C GLN A 263 5.84 -7.96 8.87
N GLY A 264 5.97 -7.99 10.19
CA GLY A 264 6.49 -9.15 10.94
C GLY A 264 5.42 -10.15 11.36
N GLU A 265 4.28 -9.69 11.87
CA GLU A 265 3.20 -10.56 12.35
C GLU A 265 2.11 -10.79 11.28
N SER A 266 1.89 -9.84 10.36
CA SER A 266 0.80 -9.98 9.38
C SER A 266 1.17 -10.91 8.23
N PRO A 267 0.26 -11.82 7.82
CA PRO A 267 0.46 -12.64 6.63
C PRO A 267 0.41 -11.84 5.32
N ILE A 268 0.16 -10.53 5.35
CA ILE A 268 0.07 -9.67 4.16
C ILE A 268 1.31 -9.85 3.27
N GLY A 269 2.51 -9.61 3.81
CA GLY A 269 3.74 -9.70 3.03
C GLY A 269 3.96 -11.07 2.41
N VAL A 270 3.66 -12.14 3.15
CA VAL A 270 3.82 -13.52 2.70
C VAL A 270 2.79 -13.89 1.63
N VAL A 271 1.50 -13.60 1.86
CA VAL A 271 0.41 -13.99 0.95
C VAL A 271 0.53 -13.25 -0.39
N PHE A 272 0.66 -11.93 -0.36
CA PHE A 272 0.80 -11.15 -1.60
C PHE A 272 2.15 -11.40 -2.26
N GLY A 273 3.23 -11.61 -1.48
CA GLY A 273 4.54 -11.98 -2.00
C GLY A 273 4.53 -13.33 -2.73
N MET A 274 3.88 -14.35 -2.17
CA MET A 274 3.68 -15.64 -2.84
C MET A 274 2.81 -15.49 -4.09
N GLY A 275 1.78 -14.65 -4.06
CA GLY A 275 0.97 -14.31 -5.22
C GLY A 275 1.79 -13.68 -6.36
N SER A 276 2.63 -12.70 -6.03
CA SER A 276 3.57 -12.09 -6.99
C SER A 276 4.56 -13.11 -7.53
N ALA A 277 5.11 -13.98 -6.68
CA ALA A 277 6.02 -15.05 -7.10
C ALA A 277 5.33 -16.06 -8.04
N MET A 278 4.08 -16.43 -7.76
CA MET A 278 3.27 -17.28 -8.64
C MET A 278 3.06 -16.61 -10.01
N GLY A 279 2.68 -15.32 -10.02
CA GLY A 279 2.53 -14.54 -11.24
C GLY A 279 3.82 -14.49 -12.06
N PHE A 280 4.96 -14.29 -11.40
CA PHE A 280 6.28 -14.33 -12.02
C PHE A 280 6.60 -15.71 -12.62
N ILE A 281 6.37 -16.81 -11.89
CA ILE A 281 6.62 -18.17 -12.38
C ILE A 281 5.74 -18.48 -13.61
N VAL A 282 4.46 -18.13 -13.55
CA VAL A 282 3.52 -18.30 -14.68
C VAL A 282 4.02 -17.53 -15.90
N GLY A 283 4.46 -16.28 -15.71
CA GLY A 283 5.06 -15.48 -16.77
C GLY A 283 6.32 -16.12 -17.36
N VAL A 284 7.25 -16.60 -16.52
CA VAL A 284 8.46 -17.32 -16.96
C VAL A 284 8.10 -18.50 -17.85
N VAL A 285 7.12 -19.32 -17.43
CA VAL A 285 6.68 -20.51 -18.18
C VAL A 285 6.09 -20.13 -19.53
N ILE A 286 5.19 -19.13 -19.58
CA ILE A 286 4.57 -18.70 -20.84
C ILE A 286 5.62 -18.14 -21.80
N VAL A 287 6.50 -17.25 -21.32
CA VAL A 287 7.56 -16.67 -22.17
C VAL A 287 8.52 -17.74 -22.64
N TYR A 288 8.88 -18.69 -21.78
CA TYR A 288 9.71 -19.83 -22.18
C TYR A 288 9.04 -20.67 -23.27
N GLN A 289 7.74 -20.98 -23.15
CA GLN A 289 7.02 -21.75 -24.16
C GLN A 289 7.00 -21.02 -25.51
N VAL A 290 6.71 -19.71 -25.51
CA VAL A 290 6.72 -18.89 -26.72
C VAL A 290 8.11 -18.86 -27.34
N LEU A 291 9.14 -18.45 -26.58
CA LEU A 291 10.50 -18.31 -27.10
C LEU A 291 11.09 -19.66 -27.52
N SER A 292 10.85 -20.74 -26.77
CA SER A 292 11.31 -22.08 -27.16
C SER A 292 10.65 -22.54 -28.45
N THR A 293 9.37 -22.25 -28.64
CA THR A 293 8.67 -22.59 -29.89
C THR A 293 9.22 -21.75 -31.05
N ASP A 294 9.52 -20.47 -30.83
CA ASP A 294 10.13 -19.58 -31.83
C ASP A 294 11.52 -20.02 -32.26
N VAL A 295 12.36 -20.30 -31.27
CA VAL A 295 13.70 -20.81 -31.47
C VAL A 295 13.68 -22.13 -32.26
N ASN A 296 12.71 -23.00 -31.98
CA ASN A 296 12.53 -24.25 -32.70
C ASN A 296 12.03 -24.06 -34.14
N SER A 297 11.14 -23.10 -34.42
CA SER A 297 10.71 -22.83 -35.80
C SER A 297 11.81 -22.28 -36.70
N HIS A 298 12.80 -21.59 -36.11
CA HIS A 298 13.93 -21.02 -36.83
C HIS A 298 15.23 -21.84 -36.69
N LEU A 299 15.13 -23.09 -36.22
CA LEU A 299 16.26 -24.02 -36.02
C LEU A 299 17.14 -24.14 -37.28
N GLY A 300 16.52 -24.30 -38.46
CA GLY A 300 17.24 -24.43 -39.72
C GLY A 300 18.03 -23.17 -40.11
N GLU A 301 17.51 -21.99 -39.79
CA GLU A 301 18.21 -20.72 -39.99
C GLU A 301 19.42 -20.60 -39.05
N TYR A 302 19.24 -20.95 -37.78
CA TYR A 302 20.32 -20.96 -36.79
C TYR A 302 21.41 -21.98 -37.11
N ALA A 303 21.04 -23.16 -37.62
CA ALA A 303 22.00 -24.17 -38.10
C ALA A 303 22.83 -23.63 -39.27
N THR A 304 22.20 -22.90 -40.20
CA THR A 304 22.90 -22.26 -41.32
C THR A 304 23.87 -21.17 -40.85
N PHE A 305 23.46 -20.31 -39.91
CA PHE A 305 24.37 -19.33 -39.31
C PHE A 305 25.57 -20.00 -38.62
N ARG A 306 25.34 -21.10 -37.90
CA ARG A 306 26.41 -21.86 -37.24
C ARG A 306 27.36 -22.49 -38.28
N ALA A 307 26.83 -23.04 -39.38
CA ALA A 307 27.62 -23.58 -40.49
C ALA A 307 28.47 -22.51 -41.19
N MET A 308 27.98 -21.27 -41.28
CA MET A 308 28.73 -20.12 -41.79
C MET A 308 29.80 -19.57 -40.80
N GLY A 309 29.92 -20.14 -39.60
CA GLY A 309 30.94 -19.78 -38.62
C GLY A 309 30.52 -18.70 -37.59
N TYR A 310 29.23 -18.39 -37.48
CA TYR A 310 28.74 -17.49 -36.44
C TYR A 310 28.85 -18.14 -35.05
N ARG A 311 29.27 -17.36 -34.05
CA ARG A 311 29.46 -17.82 -32.66
C ARG A 311 28.12 -17.99 -31.94
N ASN A 312 28.04 -18.91 -30.98
CA ASN A 312 26.85 -19.08 -30.13
C ASN A 312 26.40 -17.79 -29.40
N SER A 313 27.35 -16.89 -29.08
CA SER A 313 27.05 -15.58 -28.50
C SER A 313 26.29 -14.65 -29.46
N TYR A 314 26.42 -14.85 -30.77
CA TYR A 314 25.63 -14.13 -31.77
C TYR A 314 24.16 -14.55 -31.70
N LEU A 315 23.91 -15.86 -31.67
CA LEU A 315 22.57 -16.45 -31.56
C LEU A 315 21.87 -16.09 -30.24
N LEU A 316 22.60 -16.14 -29.13
CA LEU A 316 22.14 -15.64 -27.82
C LEU A 316 21.77 -14.14 -27.88
N GLY A 317 22.51 -13.35 -28.67
CA GLY A 317 22.22 -11.93 -28.86
C GLY A 317 20.89 -11.66 -29.58
N ILE A 318 20.51 -12.52 -30.54
CA ILE A 318 19.22 -12.43 -31.25
C ILE A 318 18.07 -12.67 -30.26
N VAL A 319 18.12 -13.75 -29.50
CA VAL A 319 17.05 -14.09 -28.55
C VAL A 319 16.98 -13.09 -27.39
N PHE A 320 18.11 -12.51 -26.98
CA PHE A 320 18.11 -11.44 -26.00
C PHE A 320 17.47 -10.14 -26.55
N GLU A 321 17.66 -9.84 -27.84
CA GLU A 321 16.97 -8.75 -28.51
C GLU A 321 15.45 -8.99 -28.52
N GLU A 322 15.00 -10.20 -28.84
CA GLU A 322 13.58 -10.58 -28.77
C GLU A 322 13.03 -10.46 -27.35
N ALA A 323 13.75 -10.98 -26.36
CA ALA A 323 13.36 -10.91 -24.95
C ALA A 323 13.23 -9.45 -24.48
N LEU A 324 14.15 -8.57 -24.88
CA LEU A 324 14.08 -7.14 -24.57
C LEU A 324 12.85 -6.49 -25.22
N ILE A 325 12.61 -6.74 -26.51
CA ILE A 325 11.45 -6.21 -27.22
C ILE A 325 10.14 -6.71 -26.59
N LEU A 326 10.03 -8.00 -26.32
CA LEU A 326 8.87 -8.61 -25.67
C LEU A 326 8.65 -8.07 -24.27
N SER A 327 9.71 -7.84 -23.48
CA SER A 327 9.58 -7.26 -22.14
C SER A 327 8.99 -5.85 -22.19
N ILE A 328 9.39 -5.02 -23.15
CA ILE A 328 8.84 -3.67 -23.33
C ILE A 328 7.40 -3.74 -23.83
N LEU A 329 7.14 -4.54 -24.87
CA LEU A 329 5.82 -4.65 -25.49
C LEU A 329 4.78 -5.33 -24.60
N GLY A 330 5.17 -6.21 -23.69
CA GLY A 330 4.29 -6.80 -22.69
C GLY A 330 4.09 -5.89 -21.47
N PHE A 331 5.15 -5.20 -21.02
CA PHE A 331 5.09 -4.34 -19.86
C PHE A 331 4.20 -3.11 -20.07
N VAL A 332 4.29 -2.44 -21.22
CA VAL A 332 3.49 -1.22 -21.50
C VAL A 332 1.98 -1.46 -21.37
N PRO A 333 1.36 -2.45 -22.06
CA PRO A 333 -0.05 -2.74 -21.87
C PRO A 333 -0.35 -3.28 -20.47
N GLY A 334 0.55 -4.05 -19.85
CA GLY A 334 0.40 -4.49 -18.46
C GLY A 334 0.27 -3.32 -17.50
N LEU A 335 1.16 -2.34 -17.60
CA LEU A 335 1.13 -1.10 -16.82
C LEU A 335 -0.15 -0.30 -17.06
N VAL A 336 -0.54 -0.10 -18.33
CA VAL A 336 -1.74 0.67 -18.68
C VAL A 336 -3.01 0.01 -18.13
N VAL A 337 -3.13 -1.30 -18.27
CA VAL A 337 -4.28 -2.05 -17.73
C VAL A 337 -4.27 -2.02 -16.21
N SER A 338 -3.11 -2.21 -15.57
CA SER A 338 -3.00 -2.13 -14.11
C SER A 338 -3.34 -0.76 -13.55
N LEU A 339 -3.01 0.34 -14.25
CA LEU A 339 -3.45 1.68 -13.86
C LEU A 339 -4.98 1.79 -13.83
N GLY A 340 -5.66 1.27 -14.86
CA GLY A 340 -7.11 1.22 -14.91
C GLY A 340 -7.72 0.35 -13.81
N ILE A 341 -7.14 -0.83 -13.56
CA ILE A 341 -7.61 -1.73 -12.50
C ILE A 341 -7.38 -1.09 -11.12
N TYR A 342 -6.25 -0.41 -10.88
CA TYR A 342 -6.00 0.29 -9.62
C TYR A 342 -7.02 1.38 -9.36
N GLN A 343 -7.38 2.17 -10.38
CA GLN A 343 -8.41 3.19 -10.23
C GLN A 343 -9.76 2.57 -9.89
N LEU A 344 -10.16 1.51 -10.61
CA LEU A 344 -11.41 0.79 -10.33
C LEU A 344 -11.40 0.15 -8.93
N ALA A 345 -10.29 -0.45 -8.54
CA ALA A 345 -10.12 -1.07 -7.24
C ALA A 345 -10.17 -0.03 -6.12
N SER A 346 -9.53 1.13 -6.29
CA SER A 346 -9.55 2.23 -5.33
C SER A 346 -10.97 2.74 -5.11
N ILE A 347 -11.73 2.96 -6.18
CA ILE A 347 -13.14 3.38 -6.09
C ILE A 347 -14.01 2.30 -5.43
N ALA A 348 -13.82 1.03 -5.80
CA ALA A 348 -14.66 -0.06 -5.31
C ALA A 348 -14.37 -0.46 -3.85
N THR A 349 -13.14 -0.24 -3.37
CA THR A 349 -12.70 -0.70 -2.04
C THR A 349 -12.37 0.44 -1.07
N ALA A 350 -12.35 1.69 -1.55
CA ALA A 350 -11.86 2.87 -0.82
C ALA A 350 -10.41 2.74 -0.30
N LEU A 351 -9.62 1.79 -0.84
CA LEU A 351 -8.22 1.62 -0.48
C LEU A 351 -7.30 2.51 -1.32
N PRO A 352 -6.19 3.02 -0.74
CA PRO A 352 -5.25 3.93 -1.43
C PRO A 352 -4.32 3.16 -2.39
N MET A 353 -4.88 2.63 -3.47
CA MET A 353 -4.16 1.89 -4.50
C MET A 353 -3.47 2.85 -5.49
N VAL A 354 -2.24 3.28 -5.16
CA VAL A 354 -1.48 4.22 -6.00
C VAL A 354 -0.35 3.53 -6.74
N MET A 355 -0.22 3.76 -8.05
CA MET A 355 0.93 3.29 -8.84
C MET A 355 2.14 4.19 -8.61
N THR A 356 3.15 3.69 -7.91
CA THR A 356 4.40 4.43 -7.68
C THR A 356 5.41 4.15 -8.78
N VAL A 357 6.30 5.12 -9.05
CA VAL A 357 7.40 4.95 -10.00
C VAL A 357 8.31 3.78 -9.60
N GLY A 358 8.56 3.62 -8.30
CA GLY A 358 9.34 2.50 -7.77
C GLY A 358 8.72 1.14 -8.06
N ARG A 359 7.39 1.00 -7.94
CA ARG A 359 6.69 -0.24 -8.29
C ARG A 359 6.75 -0.53 -9.79
N ALA A 360 6.49 0.48 -10.62
CA ALA A 360 6.58 0.33 -12.08
C ALA A 360 8.00 -0.09 -12.52
N ALA A 361 9.04 0.55 -11.96
CA ALA A 361 10.42 0.18 -12.24
C ALA A 361 10.76 -1.24 -11.73
N GLY A 362 10.32 -1.60 -10.53
CA GLY A 362 10.53 -2.92 -9.95
C GLY A 362 9.90 -4.04 -10.79
N VAL A 363 8.64 -3.87 -11.20
CA VAL A 363 7.96 -4.83 -12.07
C VAL A 363 8.64 -4.89 -13.43
N PHE A 364 9.01 -3.77 -14.05
CA PHE A 364 9.74 -3.76 -15.32
C PHE A 364 11.05 -4.56 -15.25
N VAL A 365 11.81 -4.41 -14.15
CA VAL A 365 13.03 -5.20 -13.93
C VAL A 365 12.70 -6.69 -13.80
N LEU A 366 11.64 -7.05 -13.08
CA LEU A 366 11.18 -8.45 -13.00
C LEU A 366 10.77 -8.99 -14.39
N THR A 367 10.01 -8.23 -15.17
CA THR A 367 9.61 -8.59 -16.54
C THR A 367 10.83 -8.80 -17.42
N PHE A 368 11.82 -7.91 -17.34
CA PHE A 368 13.07 -8.03 -18.09
C PHE A 368 13.87 -9.27 -17.69
N VAL A 369 14.02 -9.53 -16.39
CA VAL A 369 14.70 -10.73 -15.86
C VAL A 369 13.96 -12.00 -16.29
N MET A 370 12.63 -12.00 -16.23
CA MET A 370 11.78 -13.09 -16.69
C MET A 370 11.99 -13.38 -18.17
N CYS A 371 11.87 -12.37 -19.04
CA CYS A 371 12.04 -12.54 -20.49
C CYS A 371 13.47 -12.97 -20.85
N GLY A 372 14.48 -12.30 -20.28
CA GLY A 372 15.88 -12.60 -20.52
C GLY A 372 16.27 -14.00 -20.02
N GLY A 373 15.80 -14.38 -18.84
CA GLY A 373 15.99 -15.71 -18.25
C GLY A 373 15.37 -16.82 -19.09
N SER A 374 14.09 -16.66 -19.46
CA SER A 374 13.39 -17.62 -20.32
C SER A 374 14.04 -17.76 -21.70
N GLY A 375 14.47 -16.65 -22.32
CA GLY A 375 15.17 -16.66 -23.60
C GLY A 375 16.53 -17.36 -23.53
N ALA A 376 17.30 -17.14 -22.45
CA ALA A 376 18.57 -17.82 -22.22
C ALA A 376 18.38 -19.34 -22.02
N ILE A 377 17.30 -19.77 -21.35
CA ILE A 377 16.99 -21.19 -21.16
C ILE A 377 16.57 -21.83 -22.48
N ALA A 378 15.71 -21.17 -23.27
CA ALA A 378 15.28 -21.64 -24.59
C ALA A 378 16.47 -21.85 -25.55
N THR A 379 17.42 -20.91 -25.56
CA THR A 379 18.63 -21.01 -26.39
C THR A 379 19.63 -22.06 -25.92
N ARG A 380 19.72 -22.36 -24.62
CA ARG A 380 20.57 -23.45 -24.14
C ARG A 380 20.15 -24.81 -24.70
N ARG A 381 18.84 -25.05 -24.83
CA ARG A 381 18.33 -26.27 -25.48
C ARG A 381 18.73 -26.34 -26.96
N LEU A 382 18.64 -25.23 -27.69
CA LEU A 382 19.08 -25.14 -29.08
C LEU A 382 20.57 -25.48 -29.24
N GLN A 383 21.43 -25.03 -28.32
CA GLN A 383 22.87 -25.29 -28.38
C GLN A 383 23.23 -26.77 -28.16
N ALA A 384 22.36 -27.54 -27.52
CA ALA A 384 22.53 -28.97 -27.30
C ALA A 384 22.12 -29.84 -28.50
N ALA A 385 21.41 -29.28 -29.49
CA ALA A 385 21.10 -29.97 -30.74
C ALA A 385 22.32 -29.95 -31.69
N ASP A 386 22.67 -31.11 -32.22
CA ASP A 386 23.76 -31.26 -33.19
C ASP A 386 23.28 -30.78 -34.57
N PRO A 387 24.03 -29.90 -35.27
CA PRO A 387 23.70 -29.50 -36.64
C PRO A 387 23.52 -30.69 -37.60
N ALA A 388 24.13 -31.84 -37.30
CA ALA A 388 23.99 -33.06 -38.07
C ALA A 388 22.62 -33.76 -37.93
N ASP A 389 21.82 -33.42 -36.91
CA ASP A 389 20.47 -33.98 -36.72
C ASP A 389 19.39 -33.27 -37.56
N ILE A 390 19.74 -32.15 -38.20
CA ILE A 390 18.82 -31.28 -38.96
C ILE A 390 18.95 -31.49 -40.49
N PHE A 391 20.02 -32.13 -40.94
CA PHE A 391 20.25 -32.56 -42.33
C PHE A 391 20.12 -34.08 -42.44
#